data_AF-A0AAD6C079-F1
#
_entry.id   AF-A0AAD6C079-F1
#
_cell.length_a   1.000
_cell.length_b   1.000
_cell.length_c   1.000
_cell.angle_alpha   90.00
_cell.angle_beta   90.00
_cell.angle_gamma   90.00
#
_symmetry.space_group_name_H-M   'P 1'
#
loop_
_entity.id
_entity.type
_entity.pdbx_description
1 polymer ?
#
loop_
_entity_poly.entity_id
_entity_poly.type
_entity_poly.pdbx_seq_one_letter_code
_entity_poly.pdbx_strand_id
1 'polypeptide(L)'
;MGDTPLASLSLTHVHYNPEDPLSFASAWLALLPQALCVSYATLVWASREMEVILMFAGQLGCEALNFVLKRIIKEERPKEMFGKGYGMPSSHAQFMTYFAVYLTLFLVFRHTPSYAGSYPYSDFLLRSVLTVGLCASAVAVSTSRVYLSYHTPRQVLAGSAAGLLCACGWFAVTGLLRSSGWIDWATDLTLSRLLRIRDLVVSEDLAEAGWQRWEARRLKKRHSETGKSD
;
A
#
# COMPACT_ATOMS: atom_id res chain seq x y z
N MET A 1 47.08 -0.74 6.46
CA MET A 1 45.74 -0.13 6.50
C MET A 1 44.76 -1.29 6.49
N GLY A 2 44.06 -1.52 7.60
CA GLY A 2 43.08 -2.59 7.67
C GLY A 2 41.90 -2.24 6.79
N ASP A 3 41.50 -3.16 5.90
CA ASP A 3 40.34 -2.97 5.04
C ASP A 3 39.12 -2.69 5.91
N THR A 4 38.57 -1.49 5.77
CA THR A 4 37.30 -1.14 6.41
C THR A 4 36.24 -2.12 5.91
N PRO A 5 35.62 -2.94 6.78
CA PRO A 5 34.66 -3.92 6.32
C PRO A 5 33.48 -3.20 5.66
N LEU A 6 33.20 -3.54 4.40
CA LEU A 6 32.08 -2.99 3.66
C LEU A 6 30.78 -3.39 4.38
N ALA A 7 30.04 -2.39 4.84
CA ALA A 7 28.72 -2.60 5.41
C ALA A 7 27.71 -2.72 4.26
N SER A 8 27.11 -3.89 4.09
CA SER A 8 25.96 -4.03 3.20
C SER A 8 24.74 -3.37 3.84
N LEU A 9 23.97 -2.65 3.04
CA LEU A 9 22.75 -1.99 3.51
C LEU A 9 21.73 -3.08 3.86
N SER A 10 21.53 -3.33 5.15
CA SER A 10 20.75 -4.48 5.65
C SER A 10 19.27 -4.48 5.22
N LEU A 11 18.77 -3.36 4.67
CA LEU A 11 17.39 -3.19 4.24
C LEU A 11 17.02 -4.02 3.01
N THR A 12 17.98 -4.28 2.12
CA THR A 12 17.77 -5.06 0.88
C THR A 12 18.57 -6.36 0.86
N HIS A 13 19.34 -6.63 1.91
CA HIS A 13 20.16 -7.83 2.01
C HIS A 13 19.30 -9.05 2.37
N VAL A 14 18.98 -9.85 1.35
CA VAL A 14 18.21 -11.10 1.50
C VAL A 14 19.11 -12.28 1.11
N HIS A 15 19.21 -13.25 2.01
CA HIS A 15 19.89 -14.52 1.76
C HIS A 15 18.94 -15.43 1.01
N TYR A 16 19.40 -15.94 -0.14
CA TYR A 16 18.67 -16.89 -0.97
C TYR A 16 19.68 -17.84 -1.61
N ASN A 17 19.27 -19.09 -1.85
CA ASN A 17 20.01 -20.04 -2.65
C ASN A 17 19.85 -19.65 -4.15
N PRO A 18 20.94 -19.33 -4.89
CA PRO A 18 20.86 -18.99 -6.30
C PRO A 18 20.57 -20.17 -7.22
N GLU A 19 20.78 -21.41 -6.76
CA GLU A 19 20.52 -22.63 -7.52
C GLU A 19 19.04 -23.04 -7.49
N ASP A 20 18.24 -22.41 -6.61
CA ASP A 20 16.81 -22.64 -6.48
C ASP A 20 15.97 -21.43 -6.99
N PRO A 21 15.23 -21.59 -8.11
CA PRO A 21 14.39 -20.53 -8.65
C PRO A 21 13.31 -20.01 -7.70
N LEU A 22 12.78 -20.86 -6.81
CA LEU A 22 11.73 -20.46 -5.85
C LEU A 22 12.31 -19.57 -4.74
N SER A 23 13.50 -19.90 -4.26
CA SER A 23 14.29 -19.07 -3.36
C SER A 23 14.64 -17.71 -3.99
N PHE A 24 15.02 -17.67 -5.28
CA PHE A 24 15.24 -16.42 -6.01
C PHE A 24 13.97 -15.56 -6.10
N ALA A 25 12.83 -16.15 -6.51
CA ALA A 25 11.55 -15.45 -6.55
C ALA A 25 11.12 -14.93 -5.17
N SER A 26 11.35 -15.74 -4.13
CA SER A 26 11.08 -15.37 -2.73
C SER A 26 11.90 -14.17 -2.25
N ALA A 27 13.14 -14.03 -2.73
CA ALA A 27 13.99 -12.88 -2.44
C ALA A 27 13.43 -11.58 -3.04
N TRP A 28 12.92 -11.63 -4.28
CA TRP A 28 12.24 -10.50 -4.91
C TRP A 28 10.94 -10.11 -4.19
N LEU A 29 10.15 -11.11 -3.76
CA LEU A 29 8.94 -10.86 -2.97
C LEU A 29 9.26 -10.12 -1.66
N ALA A 30 10.44 -10.34 -1.07
CA ALA A 30 10.86 -9.66 0.15
C ALA A 30 11.14 -8.15 -0.04
N LEU A 31 11.27 -7.68 -1.29
CA LEU A 31 11.46 -6.27 -1.65
C LEU A 31 10.15 -5.52 -1.91
N LEU A 32 9.01 -6.23 -1.97
CA LEU A 32 7.71 -5.63 -2.24
C LEU A 32 7.31 -4.55 -1.22
N PRO A 33 7.50 -4.71 0.11
CA PRO A 33 7.19 -3.63 1.05
C PRO A 33 7.96 -2.34 0.77
N GLN A 34 9.24 -2.43 0.41
CA GLN A 34 10.07 -1.28 0.06
C GLN A 34 9.58 -0.62 -1.23
N ALA A 35 9.26 -1.42 -2.26
CA ALA A 35 8.66 -0.92 -3.49
C ALA A 35 7.32 -0.21 -3.23
N LEU A 36 6.48 -0.76 -2.34
CA LEU A 36 5.22 -0.14 -1.94
C LEU A 36 5.42 1.18 -1.18
N CYS A 37 6.43 1.29 -0.32
CA CYS A 37 6.78 2.57 0.32
C CYS A 37 7.17 3.64 -0.71
N VAL A 38 7.94 3.28 -1.73
CA VAL A 38 8.27 4.19 -2.84
C VAL A 38 7.01 4.58 -3.63
N SER A 39 6.14 3.61 -3.92
CA SER A 39 4.85 3.85 -4.59
C SER A 39 3.96 4.79 -3.77
N TYR A 40 3.86 4.61 -2.44
CA TYR A 40 3.13 5.50 -1.56
C TYR A 40 3.67 6.93 -1.61
N ALA A 41 4.97 7.12 -1.43
CA ALA A 41 5.59 8.44 -1.46
C ALA A 41 5.35 9.13 -2.82
N THR A 42 5.49 8.37 -3.91
CA THR A 42 5.25 8.86 -5.26
C THR A 42 3.78 9.26 -5.46
N LEU A 43 2.83 8.42 -5.03
CA LEU A 43 1.41 8.71 -5.15
C LEU A 43 1.00 9.90 -4.28
N VAL A 44 1.46 9.97 -3.02
CA VAL A 44 1.22 11.13 -2.14
C VAL A 44 1.71 12.42 -2.80
N TRP A 45 2.90 12.41 -3.40
CA TRP A 45 3.46 13.57 -4.09
C TRP A 45 2.66 13.97 -5.35
N ALA A 46 2.31 12.98 -6.18
CA ALA A 46 1.70 13.21 -7.49
C ALA A 46 0.19 13.49 -7.42
N SER A 47 -0.54 12.72 -6.62
CA SER A 47 -2.00 12.81 -6.52
C SER A 47 -2.44 13.78 -5.43
N ARG A 48 -1.69 13.85 -4.32
CA ARG A 48 -1.99 14.66 -3.13
C ARG A 48 -3.38 14.37 -2.56
N GLU A 49 -3.81 13.13 -2.72
CA GLU A 49 -5.09 12.64 -2.23
C GLU A 49 -5.00 12.29 -0.75
N MET A 50 -5.93 12.83 0.03
CA MET A 50 -6.00 12.63 1.47
C MET A 50 -6.12 11.16 1.83
N GLU A 51 -6.92 10.38 1.10
CA GLU A 51 -7.04 8.94 1.35
C GLU A 51 -5.72 8.19 1.20
N VAL A 52 -4.88 8.57 0.22
CA VAL A 52 -3.56 7.95 0.02
C VAL A 52 -2.61 8.32 1.17
N ILE A 53 -2.65 9.59 1.61
CA ILE A 53 -1.89 10.08 2.76
C ILE A 53 -2.30 9.31 4.03
N LEU A 54 -3.59 9.18 4.29
CA LEU A 54 -4.13 8.46 5.44
C LEU A 54 -3.76 6.98 5.40
N MET A 55 -3.90 6.32 4.24
CA MET A 55 -3.51 4.93 4.07
C MET A 55 -2.03 4.72 4.40
N PHE A 56 -1.16 5.60 3.88
CA PHE A 56 0.28 5.53 4.15
C PHE A 56 0.62 5.83 5.61
N ALA A 57 -0.03 6.83 6.22
CA ALA A 57 0.15 7.13 7.64
C ALA A 57 -0.21 5.92 8.52
N GLY A 58 -1.31 5.24 8.22
CA GLY A 58 -1.67 4.01 8.92
C GLY A 58 -0.72 2.84 8.65
N GLN A 59 -0.14 2.74 7.45
CA GLN A 59 0.90 1.75 7.14
C GLN A 59 2.14 1.97 8.01
N LEU A 60 2.60 3.23 8.14
CA LEU A 60 3.73 3.59 9.01
C LEU A 60 3.40 3.36 10.48
N GLY A 61 2.17 3.68 10.92
CA GLY A 61 1.69 3.36 12.26
C GLY A 61 1.65 1.85 12.54
N CYS A 62 1.26 1.04 11.56
CA CYS A 62 1.29 -0.41 11.64
C CYS A 62 2.72 -0.95 11.78
N GLU A 63 3.69 -0.40 11.03
CA GLU A 63 5.10 -0.77 11.18
C GLU A 63 5.68 -0.33 12.54
N ALA A 64 5.29 0.85 13.03
CA ALA A 64 5.66 1.31 14.37
C ALA A 64 5.10 0.36 15.45
N LEU A 65 3.86 -0.12 15.30
CA LEU A 65 3.30 -1.14 16.18
C LEU A 65 4.10 -2.44 16.11
N ASN A 66 4.47 -2.92 14.92
CA ASN A 66 5.31 -4.12 14.77
C ASN A 66 6.64 -3.97 15.54
N PHE A 67 7.29 -2.81 15.39
CA PHE A 67 8.54 -2.48 16.06
C PHE A 67 8.42 -2.49 17.59
N VAL A 68 7.30 -2.01 18.13
CA VAL A 68 6.99 -2.05 19.56
C VAL A 68 6.69 -3.48 20.01
N LEU A 69 5.82 -4.22 19.30
CA LEU A 69 5.47 -5.59 19.63
C LEU A 69 6.68 -6.52 19.65
N LYS A 70 7.61 -6.37 18.71
CA LYS A 70 8.88 -7.13 18.69
C LYS A 70 9.70 -6.91 19.97
N ARG A 71 9.68 -5.70 20.53
CA ARG A 71 10.41 -5.39 21.79
C ARG A 71 9.70 -5.87 23.03
N ILE A 72 8.38 -6.08 22.96
CA ILE A 72 7.60 -6.63 24.07
C ILE A 72 7.71 -8.15 24.08
N ILE A 73 7.44 -8.80 22.94
CA ILE A 73 7.36 -10.27 22.84
C ILE A 73 8.76 -10.90 22.86
N LYS A 74 9.73 -10.28 22.17
CA LYS A 74 11.12 -10.73 22.11
C LYS A 74 11.32 -12.19 21.68
N GLU A 75 10.39 -12.75 20.90
CA GLU A 75 10.51 -14.14 20.41
C GLU A 75 11.70 -14.26 19.45
N GLU A 76 12.45 -15.35 19.59
CA GLU A 76 13.59 -15.67 18.73
C GLU A 76 13.16 -16.04 17.31
N ARG A 77 14.04 -15.83 16.33
CA ARG A 77 13.85 -16.30 14.96
C ARG A 77 14.13 -17.82 14.85
N PRO A 78 13.71 -18.47 13.75
CA PRO A 78 14.12 -19.85 13.48
C PRO A 78 15.65 -20.01 13.59
N LYS A 79 16.12 -21.12 14.18
CA LYS A 79 17.55 -21.36 14.47
C LYS A 79 18.44 -21.37 13.22
N GLU A 80 17.84 -21.61 12.06
CA GLU A 80 18.50 -21.69 10.76
C GLU A 80 18.81 -20.31 10.15
N MET A 81 18.38 -19.21 10.79
CA MET A 81 18.58 -17.85 10.28
C MET A 81 19.81 -17.16 10.83
N PHE A 82 20.72 -16.80 9.92
CA PHE A 82 21.78 -15.83 10.17
C PHE A 82 21.20 -14.41 10.14
N GLY A 83 20.77 -13.87 11.28
CA GLY A 83 20.29 -12.49 11.37
C GLY A 83 19.99 -12.06 12.80
N LYS A 84 20.35 -10.82 13.15
CA LYS A 84 20.07 -10.25 14.47
C LYS A 84 18.61 -9.75 14.54
N GLY A 85 17.94 -9.97 15.67
CA GLY A 85 16.63 -9.37 16.00
C GLY A 85 15.50 -10.37 16.26
N TYR A 86 14.38 -9.85 16.77
CA TYR A 86 13.21 -10.65 17.15
C TYR A 86 12.37 -11.09 15.94
N GLY A 87 11.77 -12.28 16.04
CA GLY A 87 11.02 -12.93 14.97
C GLY A 87 9.51 -12.67 15.00
N MET A 88 8.91 -12.41 16.17
CA MET A 88 7.47 -12.20 16.30
C MET A 88 7.12 -10.73 16.58
N PRO A 89 6.12 -10.14 15.90
CA PRO A 89 5.44 -10.64 14.70
C PRO A 89 6.24 -10.38 13.41
N SER A 90 5.99 -11.16 12.35
CA SER A 90 6.60 -10.91 11.03
C SER A 90 6.19 -9.55 10.47
N SER A 91 7.16 -8.66 10.22
CA SER A 91 6.91 -7.31 9.67
C SER A 91 6.43 -7.38 8.23
N HIS A 92 7.03 -8.23 7.39
CA HIS A 92 6.61 -8.43 6.00
C HIS A 92 5.15 -8.90 5.91
N ALA A 93 4.77 -9.89 6.73
CA ALA A 93 3.39 -10.38 6.75
C ALA A 93 2.42 -9.30 7.24
N GLN A 94 2.76 -8.61 8.34
CA GLN A 94 1.96 -7.53 8.89
C GLN A 94 1.77 -6.37 7.89
N PHE A 95 2.85 -5.94 7.25
CA PHE A 95 2.84 -4.86 6.26
C PHE A 95 1.93 -5.19 5.08
N MET A 96 2.14 -6.37 4.48
CA MET A 96 1.39 -6.78 3.28
C MET A 96 -0.07 -7.08 3.59
N THR A 97 -0.37 -7.68 4.75
CA THR A 97 -1.76 -7.88 5.18
C THR A 97 -2.46 -6.55 5.44
N TYR A 98 -1.81 -5.58 6.10
CA TYR A 98 -2.40 -4.25 6.26
C TYR A 98 -2.70 -3.62 4.89
N PHE A 99 -1.72 -3.63 3.97
CA PHE A 99 -1.84 -3.04 2.65
C PHE A 99 -3.02 -3.64 1.87
N ALA A 100 -3.06 -4.97 1.79
CA ALA A 100 -4.10 -5.70 1.07
C ALA A 100 -5.48 -5.46 1.67
N VAL A 101 -5.63 -5.60 2.99
CA VAL A 101 -6.92 -5.43 3.66
C VAL A 101 -7.41 -3.99 3.53
N TYR A 102 -6.58 -2.99 3.82
CA TYR A 102 -7.01 -1.60 3.74
C TYR A 102 -7.44 -1.24 2.32
N LEU A 103 -6.66 -1.63 1.30
CA LEU A 103 -6.98 -1.32 -0.08
C LEU A 103 -8.24 -2.05 -0.54
N THR A 104 -8.45 -3.30 -0.12
CA THR A 104 -9.70 -4.02 -0.37
C THR A 104 -10.89 -3.31 0.28
N LEU A 105 -10.78 -2.89 1.55
CA LEU A 105 -11.85 -2.15 2.23
C LEU A 105 -12.14 -0.83 1.51
N PHE A 106 -11.11 -0.12 1.06
CA PHE A 106 -11.26 1.09 0.26
C PHE A 106 -12.02 0.81 -1.04
N LEU A 107 -11.57 -0.17 -1.83
CA LEU A 107 -12.18 -0.53 -3.11
C LEU A 107 -13.63 -1.04 -2.97
N VAL A 108 -13.97 -1.70 -1.87
CA VAL A 108 -15.31 -2.27 -1.67
C VAL A 108 -16.28 -1.25 -1.05
N PHE A 109 -15.84 -0.48 -0.06
CA PHE A 109 -16.74 0.32 0.78
C PHE A 109 -16.62 1.82 0.62
N ARG A 110 -15.46 2.35 0.23
CA ARG A 110 -15.19 3.80 0.25
C ARG A 110 -15.03 4.41 -1.13
N HIS A 111 -14.54 3.65 -2.10
CA HIS A 111 -14.36 4.15 -3.46
C HIS A 111 -15.66 4.01 -4.26
N THR A 112 -16.44 5.09 -4.30
CA THR A 112 -17.74 5.16 -5.00
C THR A 112 -17.68 6.22 -6.11
N PRO A 113 -17.03 5.92 -7.25
CA PRO A 113 -16.89 6.89 -8.33
C PRO A 113 -18.25 7.20 -8.97
N SER A 114 -18.59 8.49 -9.05
CA SER A 114 -19.89 8.98 -9.58
C SER A 114 -20.18 8.57 -11.03
N TYR A 115 -19.16 8.18 -11.79
CA TYR A 115 -19.26 7.81 -13.21
C TYR A 115 -19.26 6.30 -13.48
N ALA A 116 -19.37 5.45 -12.45
CA ALA A 116 -19.39 3.98 -12.58
C ALA A 116 -20.54 3.41 -13.47
N GLY A 117 -21.44 4.28 -13.98
CA GLY A 117 -22.60 3.90 -14.79
C GLY A 117 -22.31 3.51 -16.24
N SER A 118 -21.15 3.86 -16.82
CA SER A 118 -20.91 3.57 -18.24
C SER A 118 -20.57 2.10 -18.52
N TYR A 119 -19.91 1.40 -17.60
CA TYR A 119 -19.50 -0.02 -17.77
C TYR A 119 -19.43 -0.79 -16.42
N PRO A 120 -20.56 -1.02 -15.73
CA PRO A 120 -20.59 -1.54 -14.35
C PRO A 120 -19.95 -2.92 -14.18
N TYR A 121 -20.08 -3.82 -15.16
CA TYR A 121 -19.47 -5.16 -15.12
C TYR A 121 -17.93 -5.11 -15.17
N SER A 122 -17.37 -4.15 -15.90
CA SER A 122 -15.92 -4.00 -16.03
C SER A 122 -15.27 -3.47 -14.75
N ASP A 123 -15.93 -2.54 -14.05
CA ASP A 123 -15.49 -2.01 -12.77
C ASP A 123 -15.53 -3.09 -11.67
N PHE A 124 -16.63 -3.84 -11.60
CA PHE A 124 -16.73 -4.97 -10.66
C PHE A 124 -15.65 -6.04 -10.89
N LEU A 125 -15.44 -6.42 -12.16
CA LEU A 125 -14.40 -7.40 -12.51
C LEU A 125 -13.01 -6.88 -12.15
N LEU A 126 -12.70 -5.63 -12.48
CA LEU A 126 -11.42 -5.00 -12.15
C LEU A 126 -11.19 -4.99 -10.64
N ARG A 127 -12.16 -4.53 -9.85
CA ARG A 127 -12.07 -4.53 -8.37
C ARG A 127 -11.88 -5.92 -7.80
N SER A 128 -12.54 -6.92 -8.38
CA SER A 128 -12.40 -8.32 -7.98
C SER A 128 -10.99 -8.84 -8.27
N VAL A 129 -10.49 -8.61 -9.49
CA VAL A 129 -9.12 -8.98 -9.89
C VAL A 129 -8.08 -8.30 -9.01
N LEU A 130 -8.23 -7.00 -8.74
CA LEU A 130 -7.35 -6.25 -7.85
C LEU A 130 -7.38 -6.83 -6.42
N THR A 131 -8.56 -7.08 -5.87
CA THR A 131 -8.71 -7.66 -4.53
C THR A 131 -8.06 -9.05 -4.43
N VAL A 132 -8.28 -9.91 -5.42
CA VAL A 132 -7.64 -11.24 -5.48
C VAL A 132 -6.12 -11.10 -5.58
N GLY A 133 -5.63 -10.19 -6.44
CA GLY A 133 -4.20 -9.92 -6.58
C GLY A 133 -3.55 -9.41 -5.30
N LEU A 134 -4.23 -8.54 -4.55
CA LEU A 134 -3.77 -8.03 -3.26
C LEU A 134 -3.65 -9.16 -2.23
N CYS A 135 -4.69 -9.98 -2.08
CA CYS A 135 -4.67 -11.13 -1.18
C CYS A 135 -3.58 -12.13 -1.58
N ALA A 136 -3.46 -12.45 -2.87
CA ALA A 136 -2.42 -13.34 -3.39
C ALA A 136 -1.01 -12.79 -3.11
N SER A 137 -0.79 -11.49 -3.27
CA SER A 137 0.51 -10.86 -2.98
C SER A 137 0.87 -10.94 -1.50
N ALA A 138 -0.11 -10.73 -0.60
CA ALA A 138 0.11 -10.84 0.84
C ALA A 138 0.43 -12.27 1.28
N VAL A 139 -0.26 -13.27 0.72
CA VAL A 139 0.03 -14.68 0.96
C VAL A 139 1.40 -15.05 0.39
N ALA A 140 1.72 -14.64 -0.84
CA ALA A 140 2.99 -14.94 -1.49
C ALA A 140 4.19 -14.41 -0.69
N VAL A 141 4.15 -13.14 -0.26
CA VAL A 141 5.20 -12.54 0.58
C VAL A 141 5.29 -13.25 1.93
N SER A 142 4.14 -13.55 2.56
CA SER A 142 4.12 -14.23 3.87
C SER A 142 4.74 -15.63 3.81
N THR A 143 4.36 -16.41 2.80
CA THR A 143 4.90 -17.75 2.56
C THR A 143 6.38 -17.70 2.19
N SER A 144 6.82 -16.70 1.42
CA SER A 144 8.24 -16.55 1.07
C SER A 144 9.13 -16.36 2.31
N ARG A 145 8.62 -15.73 3.37
CA ARG A 145 9.35 -15.58 4.64
C ARG A 145 9.51 -16.90 5.40
N VAL A 146 8.53 -17.79 5.30
CA VAL A 146 8.64 -19.14 5.86
C VAL A 146 9.58 -19.98 5.01
N TYR A 147 9.45 -19.90 3.68
CA TYR A 147 10.25 -20.65 2.73
C TYR A 147 11.75 -20.36 2.85
N LEU A 148 12.11 -19.08 2.94
CA LEU A 148 13.50 -18.65 3.16
C LEU A 148 13.94 -18.80 4.63
N SER A 149 13.16 -19.49 5.46
CA SER A 149 13.41 -19.75 6.89
C SER A 149 13.53 -18.51 7.78
N TYR A 150 13.17 -17.32 7.30
CA TYR A 150 13.21 -16.07 8.07
C TYR A 150 12.26 -16.02 9.26
N HIS A 151 11.11 -16.69 9.13
CA HIS A 151 10.04 -16.68 10.13
C HIS A 151 9.36 -18.04 10.24
N THR A 152 8.84 -18.35 11.44
CA THR A 152 7.96 -19.51 11.61
C THR A 152 6.54 -19.19 11.10
N PRO A 153 5.71 -20.20 10.76
CA PRO A 153 4.31 -19.98 10.42
C PRO A 153 3.53 -19.22 11.52
N ARG A 154 3.84 -19.47 12.80
CA ARG A 154 3.21 -18.75 13.93
C ARG A 154 3.53 -17.26 13.92
N GLN A 155 4.79 -16.90 13.64
CA GLN A 155 5.22 -15.50 13.54
C GLN A 155 4.57 -14.77 12.37
N VAL A 156 4.40 -15.47 11.25
CA VAL A 156 3.69 -14.97 10.07
C VAL A 156 2.21 -14.75 10.37
N LEU A 157 1.53 -15.74 10.95
CA LEU A 157 0.12 -15.62 11.33
C LEU A 157 -0.13 -14.48 12.33
N ALA A 158 0.75 -14.32 13.32
CA ALA A 158 0.67 -13.20 14.26
C ALA A 158 0.85 -11.84 13.56
N GLY A 159 1.79 -11.76 12.61
CA GLY A 159 1.97 -10.56 11.78
C GLY A 159 0.73 -10.26 10.95
N SER A 160 0.19 -11.24 10.23
CA SER A 160 -1.03 -11.07 9.45
C SER A 160 -2.23 -10.67 10.31
N ALA A 161 -2.41 -11.27 11.49
CA ALA A 161 -3.47 -10.88 12.42
C ALA A 161 -3.32 -9.43 12.90
N ALA A 162 -2.11 -9.02 13.29
CA ALA A 162 -1.84 -7.63 13.67
C ALA A 162 -2.10 -6.66 12.51
N GLY A 163 -1.69 -7.02 11.29
CA GLY A 163 -1.90 -6.21 10.09
C GLY A 163 -3.40 -6.05 9.76
N LEU A 164 -4.17 -7.13 9.84
CA LEU A 164 -5.62 -7.13 9.67
C LEU A 164 -6.30 -6.20 10.68
N LEU A 165 -5.98 -6.36 11.97
CA LEU A 165 -6.56 -5.53 13.03
C LEU A 165 -6.20 -4.05 12.86
N CYS A 166 -4.95 -3.74 12.50
CA CYS A 166 -4.52 -2.37 12.22
C CYS A 166 -5.27 -1.78 11.02
N ALA A 167 -5.42 -2.55 9.93
CA ALA A 167 -6.11 -2.06 8.74
C ALA A 167 -7.58 -1.79 9.02
N CYS A 168 -8.29 -2.73 9.64
CA CYS A 168 -9.70 -2.54 10.01
C CYS A 168 -9.88 -1.38 11.01
N GLY A 169 -9.04 -1.32 12.05
CA GLY A 169 -9.08 -0.25 13.05
C GLY A 169 -8.79 1.12 12.45
N TRP A 170 -7.74 1.24 11.64
CA TRP A 170 -7.39 2.50 10.98
C TRP A 170 -8.44 2.91 9.94
N PHE A 171 -9.00 1.95 9.18
CA PHE A 171 -10.09 2.21 8.26
C PHE A 171 -11.34 2.72 8.98
N ALA A 172 -11.68 2.17 10.15
CA ALA A 172 -12.78 2.67 10.96
C ALA A 172 -12.50 4.09 11.51
N VAL A 173 -11.31 4.33 12.07
CA VAL A 173 -10.91 5.66 12.57
C VAL A 173 -10.96 6.71 11.47
N THR A 174 -10.39 6.42 10.30
CA THR A 174 -10.44 7.34 9.15
C THR A 174 -11.87 7.56 8.67
N GLY A 175 -12.72 6.53 8.70
CA GLY A 175 -14.16 6.68 8.42
C GLY A 175 -14.86 7.62 9.41
N LEU A 176 -14.56 7.50 10.71
CA LEU A 176 -15.10 8.39 11.73
C LEU A 176 -14.63 9.83 11.54
N LEU A 177 -13.34 10.05 11.28
CA LEU A 177 -12.78 11.38 11.00
C LEU A 177 -13.45 12.03 9.78
N ARG A 178 -13.75 11.23 8.75
CA ARG A 178 -14.50 11.69 7.56
C ARG A 178 -15.92 12.09 7.93
N SER A 179 -16.68 11.19 8.56
CA SER A 179 -18.07 11.47 8.94
C SER A 179 -18.23 12.64 9.93
N SER A 180 -17.20 12.91 10.72
CA SER A 180 -17.18 14.00 11.70
C SER A 180 -16.69 15.33 11.13
N GLY A 181 -16.35 15.41 9.83
CA GLY A 181 -15.86 16.63 9.16
C GLY A 181 -14.41 17.00 9.47
N TRP A 182 -13.65 16.14 10.17
CA TRP A 182 -12.24 16.42 10.49
C TRP A 182 -11.36 16.39 9.25
N ILE A 183 -11.70 15.57 8.26
CA ILE A 183 -10.97 15.55 6.99
C ILE A 183 -11.19 16.84 6.21
N ASP A 184 -12.43 17.34 6.14
CA ASP A 184 -12.73 18.60 5.46
C ASP A 184 -12.00 19.76 6.14
N TRP A 185 -12.07 19.83 7.47
CA TRP A 185 -11.31 20.79 8.27
C TRP A 185 -9.80 20.70 7.98
N ALA A 186 -9.23 19.49 7.93
CA ALA A 186 -7.81 19.31 7.66
C ALA A 186 -7.44 19.74 6.23
N THR A 187 -8.29 19.51 5.24
CA THR A 187 -8.06 19.97 3.85
C THR A 187 -8.19 21.48 3.70
N ASP A 188 -8.96 22.14 4.58
CA ASP A 188 -9.15 23.59 4.57
C ASP A 188 -8.03 24.40 5.22
N LEU A 189 -7.13 23.74 5.95
CA LEU A 189 -5.95 24.38 6.52
C LEU A 189 -5.12 25.07 5.43
N THR A 190 -4.52 26.22 5.77
CA THR A 190 -3.70 27.01 4.83
C THR A 190 -2.59 26.17 4.20
N LEU A 191 -1.91 25.34 4.99
CA LEU A 191 -0.86 24.45 4.48
C LEU A 191 -1.42 23.42 3.48
N SER A 192 -2.55 22.79 3.79
CA SER A 192 -3.22 21.83 2.91
C SER A 192 -3.61 22.46 1.58
N ARG A 193 -4.15 23.69 1.61
CA ARG A 193 -4.48 24.47 0.41
C ARG A 193 -3.25 24.88 -0.39
N LEU A 194 -2.18 25.34 0.26
CA LEU A 194 -0.90 25.67 -0.39
C LEU A 194 -0.30 24.44 -1.08
N LEU A 195 -0.35 23.29 -0.42
CA LEU A 195 0.11 22.02 -0.96
C LEU A 195 -0.87 21.42 -1.97
N ARG A 196 -2.09 21.94 -2.08
CA ARG A 196 -3.18 21.42 -2.94
C ARG A 196 -3.58 19.99 -2.58
N ILE A 197 -3.62 19.68 -1.28
CA ILE A 197 -4.19 18.44 -0.77
C ILE A 197 -5.69 18.45 -1.03
N ARG A 198 -6.21 17.33 -1.52
CA ARG A 198 -7.63 17.17 -1.87
C ARG A 198 -8.11 15.76 -1.53
N ASP A 199 -9.40 15.54 -1.60
CA ASP A 199 -10.01 14.26 -1.27
C ASP A 199 -11.04 13.84 -2.33
N LEU A 200 -10.56 13.63 -3.55
CA LEU A 200 -11.41 13.32 -4.71
C LEU A 200 -11.46 11.83 -5.00
N VAL A 201 -10.41 11.08 -4.65
CA VAL A 201 -10.30 9.64 -4.97
C VAL A 201 -11.40 8.79 -4.35
N VAL A 202 -12.14 9.32 -3.36
CA VAL A 202 -13.32 8.66 -2.79
C VAL A 202 -14.49 8.66 -3.79
N SER A 203 -14.73 9.79 -4.47
CA SER A 203 -15.88 10.03 -5.34
C SER A 203 -15.57 10.04 -6.84
N GLU A 204 -14.30 10.03 -7.21
CA GLU A 204 -13.83 10.06 -8.59
C GLU A 204 -12.76 8.99 -8.83
N ASP A 205 -12.81 8.36 -10.00
CA ASP A 205 -11.64 7.66 -10.54
C ASP A 205 -10.71 8.69 -11.19
N LEU A 206 -9.47 8.76 -10.72
CA LEU A 206 -8.47 9.71 -11.22
C LEU A 206 -8.15 9.49 -12.70
N ALA A 207 -8.12 8.25 -13.17
CA ALA A 207 -7.84 7.92 -14.57
C ALA A 207 -8.99 8.39 -15.46
N GLU A 208 -10.22 8.03 -15.09
CA GLU A 208 -11.43 8.42 -15.82
C GLU A 208 -11.63 9.94 -15.83
N ALA A 209 -11.51 10.59 -14.67
CA ALA A 209 -11.62 12.05 -14.56
C ALA A 209 -10.53 12.75 -15.41
N GLY A 210 -9.33 12.17 -15.50
CA GLY A 210 -8.27 12.62 -16.39
C GLY A 210 -8.63 12.48 -17.87
N TRP A 211 -9.13 11.30 -18.27
CA TRP A 211 -9.56 10.99 -19.62
C TRP A 211 -10.66 11.93 -20.11
N GLN A 212 -11.72 12.09 -19.32
CA GLN A 212 -12.86 12.96 -19.65
C GLN A 212 -12.43 14.43 -19.83
N ARG A 213 -11.55 14.93 -18.97
CA ARG A 213 -11.00 16.29 -19.12
C ARG A 213 -10.17 16.44 -20.39
N TRP A 214 -9.41 15.42 -20.77
CA TRP A 214 -8.62 15.41 -22.01
C TRP A 214 -9.53 15.37 -23.24
N GLU A 215 -10.52 14.48 -23.25
CA GLU A 215 -11.47 14.32 -24.36
C GLU A 215 -12.32 15.58 -24.58
N ALA A 216 -12.85 16.18 -23.49
CA ALA A 216 -13.60 17.43 -23.57
C ALA A 216 -12.77 18.59 -24.16
N ARG A 217 -11.48 18.69 -23.82
CA ARG A 217 -10.58 19.69 -24.40
C ARG A 217 -10.34 19.44 -25.89
N ARG A 218 -10.20 18.18 -26.28
CA ARG A 218 -9.99 17.79 -27.69
C ARG A 218 -11.21 18.13 -28.55
N LEU A 219 -12.41 17.83 -28.06
CA LEU A 219 -13.66 18.15 -28.78
C LEU A 219 -13.85 19.65 -28.94
N LYS A 220 -13.62 20.44 -27.88
CA LYS A 220 -13.66 21.91 -27.96
C LYS A 220 -12.69 22.47 -29.00
N LYS A 221 -11.47 21.92 -29.07
CA LYS A 221 -10.47 22.33 -30.07
C LYS A 221 -10.94 22.06 -31.49
N ARG A 222 -11.47 20.85 -31.77
CA ARG A 222 -12.01 20.50 -33.10
C ARG A 222 -13.14 21.42 -33.53
N HIS A 223 -14.09 21.71 -32.65
CA HIS A 223 -15.19 22.63 -32.95
C HIS A 223 -14.70 24.05 -33.28
N SER A 224 -13.68 24.54 -32.58
CA SER A 224 -13.08 25.86 -32.85
C SER A 224 -12.30 25.93 -34.17
N GLU A 225 -11.77 24.80 -34.64
CA GLU A 225 -11.06 24.71 -35.92
C GLU A 225 -12.03 24.67 -37.10
N THR A 226 -13.11 23.89 -36.99
CA THR A 226 -14.16 23.84 -38.03
C THR A 226 -14.95 25.14 -38.17
N GLY A 227 -15.15 25.90 -37.07
CA GLY A 227 -15.87 27.18 -37.11
C GLY A 227 -15.05 28.38 -37.59
N LYS A 228 -13.76 28.19 -37.91
CA LYS A 228 -12.89 29.22 -38.51
C LYS A 228 -12.66 29.04 -40.01
N SER A 229 -13.14 27.93 -40.57
CA SER A 229 -13.01 27.57 -41.99
C SER A 229 -14.24 27.92 -42.83
N ASP A 230 -15.27 28.50 -42.20
CA ASP A 230 -16.48 29.06 -42.82
C ASP A 230 -16.47 30.60 -42.73
#